data_AF-A0A951NHZ5-F1
#
_entry.id   AF-A0A951NHZ5-F1
#
_cell.length_a   1.000
_cell.length_b   1.000
_cell.length_c   1.000
_cell.angle_alpha   90.00
_cell.angle_beta   90.00
_cell.angle_gamma   90.00
#
_symmetry.space_group_name_H-M   'P 1'
#
loop_
_entity.id
_entity.type
_entity.pdbx_description
1 polymer ?
#
loop_
_entity_poly.entity_id
_entity_poly.type
_entity_poly.pdbx_seq_one_letter_code
_entity_poly.pdbx_strand_id
1 'polypeptide(L)' 'MRAAVFAGHIDLNGRQGVFSRLSTMRPGQEIDTVRPDGTPVRFVVTRVEQHPKNAFPTDAVYGPTDSPELRL' A
#
# COMPACT_ATOMS: atom_id res chain seq x y z
N MET A 1 -1.92 -16.72 -2.97
CA MET A 1 -2.93 -15.77 -2.44
C MET A 1 -2.94 -14.54 -3.33
N ARG A 2 -3.83 -13.56 -3.11
CA ARG A 2 -3.72 -12.24 -3.75
C ARG A 2 -3.34 -11.22 -2.70
N ALA A 3 -2.57 -10.21 -3.10
CA ALA A 3 -2.31 -9.07 -2.24
C ALA A 3 -3.59 -8.26 -2.02
N ALA A 4 -3.73 -7.66 -0.84
CA ALA A 4 -4.65 -6.54 -0.64
C ALA A 4 -4.00 -5.29 -1.21
N VAL A 5 -4.77 -4.48 -1.96
CA VAL A 5 -4.26 -3.25 -2.56
C VAL A 5 -5.18 -2.09 -2.18
N PHE A 6 -4.62 -1.08 -1.54
CA PHE A 6 -5.29 0.19 -1.30
C PHE A 6 -4.71 1.22 -2.25
N ALA A 7 -5.58 1.95 -2.94
CA ALA A 7 -5.17 3.03 -3.83
C ALA A 7 -5.78 4.34 -3.33
N GLY A 8 -4.97 5.38 -3.25
CA GLY A 8 -5.37 6.66 -2.71
C GLY A 8 -4.58 7.81 -3.32
N HIS A 9 -5.19 8.99 -3.36
CA HIS A 9 -4.51 10.20 -3.82
C HIS A 9 -3.54 10.72 -2.75
N ILE A 10 -2.38 11.24 -3.18
CA ILE A 10 -1.47 12.03 -2.36
C ILE A 10 -1.96 13.49 -2.30
N ASP A 11 -2.32 14.04 -3.46
CA ASP A 11 -2.94 15.35 -3.63
C ASP A 11 -4.23 15.22 -4.44
N LEU A 12 -5.25 15.99 -4.06
CA LEU A 12 -6.51 16.13 -4.78
C LEU A 12 -6.80 17.62 -4.96
N ASN A 13 -6.36 18.18 -6.09
CA ASN A 13 -6.57 19.58 -6.46
C ASN A 13 -6.05 20.56 -5.40
N GLY A 14 -4.83 20.33 -4.89
CA GLY A 14 -4.21 21.17 -3.86
C GLY A 14 -4.68 20.87 -2.43
N ARG A 15 -5.56 19.87 -2.24
CA ARG A 15 -5.94 19.36 -0.92
C ARG A 15 -5.18 18.07 -0.64
N GLN A 16 -4.78 17.89 0.62
CA GLN A 16 -4.16 16.65 1.06
C GLN A 16 -5.11 15.47 0.83
N GLY A 17 -4.64 14.49 0.06
CA GLY A 17 -5.32 13.22 -0.11
C GLY A 17 -5.06 12.27 1.06
N VAL A 18 -5.78 11.14 1.06
CA VAL A 18 -5.67 10.11 2.11
C VAL A 18 -4.25 9.58 2.28
N PHE A 19 -3.45 9.58 1.21
CA PHE A 19 -2.06 9.13 1.20
C PHE A 19 -1.06 10.28 1.12
N SER A 20 -1.45 11.50 1.51
CA SER A 20 -0.57 12.69 1.54
C SER A 20 0.75 12.50 2.29
N ARG A 21 0.80 11.56 3.25
CA ARG A 21 2.01 11.23 4.04
C ARG A 21 2.68 9.91 3.65
N LEU A 22 2.22 9.22 2.61
CA LEU A 22 2.74 7.90 2.23
C LEU A 22 4.24 7.95 1.88
N SER A 23 4.72 9.08 1.33
CA SER A 23 6.14 9.32 1.03
C SER A 23 7.05 9.36 2.28
N THR A 24 6.48 9.50 3.47
CA THR A 24 7.23 9.48 4.73
C THR A 24 7.49 8.07 5.25
N MET A 25 6.87 7.05 4.64
CA MET A 25 7.00 5.66 5.08
C MET A 25 8.44 5.15 5.01
N ARG A 26 8.75 4.19 5.88
CA ARG A 26 10.04 3.53 6.01
C ARG A 26 9.84 2.05 6.34
N PRO A 27 10.73 1.16 5.87
CA PRO A 27 10.75 -0.22 6.35
C PRO A 27 10.79 -0.30 7.88
N GLY A 28 10.09 -1.28 8.43
CA GLY A 28 9.93 -1.50 9.88
C GLY A 28 8.75 -0.76 10.51
N GLN A 29 8.10 0.18 9.81
CA GLN A 29 6.88 0.81 10.33
C GLN A 29 5.68 -0.14 10.23
N GLU A 30 4.79 -0.07 11.22
CA GLU A 30 3.57 -0.87 11.27
C GLU A 30 2.41 -0.18 10.53
N ILE A 31 1.56 -0.99 9.90
CA ILE A 31 0.29 -0.58 9.28
C ILE A 31 -0.81 -1.45 9.87
N ASP A 32 -1.69 -0.84 10.66
CA ASP A 32 -2.89 -1.48 11.17
C ASP A 32 -4.04 -1.30 10.18
N THR A 33 -4.76 -2.39 9.89
CA THR A 33 -5.94 -2.41 9.03
C THR A 33 -7.00 -3.33 9.60
N VAL A 34 -8.20 -3.27 9.04
CA VAL A 34 -9.34 -4.09 9.48
C VAL A 34 -9.85 -4.85 8.26
N ARG A 35 -9.96 -6.18 8.40
CA ARG A 35 -10.56 -7.03 7.38
C ARG A 35 -12.07 -6.77 7.29
N PRO A 36 -12.72 -7.16 6.17
CA PRO A 36 -14.18 -7.02 6.04
C PRO A 36 -14.99 -7.71 7.15
N ASP A 37 -14.42 -8.73 7.80
CA ASP A 37 -15.01 -9.44 8.94
C ASP A 37 -14.83 -8.71 10.29
N GLY A 38 -14.22 -7.52 10.31
CA GLY A 38 -13.95 -6.75 11.51
C GLY A 38 -12.65 -7.13 12.24
N THR A 39 -11.91 -8.13 11.76
CA THR A 39 -10.67 -8.57 12.41
C THR A 39 -9.56 -7.55 12.18
N PRO A 40 -8.90 -7.03 13.24
CA PRO A 40 -7.72 -6.20 13.09
C PRO A 40 -6.53 -7.03 12.62
N VAL A 41 -5.75 -6.47 11.70
CA VAL A 41 -4.53 -7.09 11.16
C VAL A 41 -3.44 -6.05 11.08
N ARG A 42 -2.23 -6.46 11.44
CA ARG A 42 -1.03 -5.66 11.36
C ARG A 42 -0.12 -6.15 10.23
N PHE A 43 0.37 -5.22 9.44
CA PHE A 43 1.45 -5.43 8.49
C PHE A 43 2.67 -4.62 8.91
N VAL A 44 3.87 -5.06 8.50
CA VAL A 44 5.11 -4.29 8.65
C VAL A 44 5.61 -3.93 7.26
N VAL A 45 6.00 -2.67 7.08
CA VAL A 45 6.57 -2.21 5.81
C VAL A 45 7.91 -2.90 5.60
N THR A 46 8.04 -3.64 4.50
CA THR A 46 9.29 -4.30 4.12
C THR A 46 10.06 -3.50 3.08
N ARG A 47 9.36 -2.78 2.20
CA ARG A 47 9.94 -2.00 1.10
C ARG A 47 9.07 -0.80 0.75
N VAL A 48 9.70 0.27 0.29
CA VAL A 48 9.06 1.47 -0.27
C VAL A 48 9.70 1.77 -1.62
N GLU A 49 8.88 2.01 -2.64
CA GLU A 49 9.33 2.26 -4.01
C GLU A 49 8.55 3.41 -4.63
N GLN A 50 9.17 4.06 -5.61
CA GLN A 50 8.51 5.03 -6.49
C GLN A 50 8.80 4.63 -7.92
N HIS A 51 7.75 4.49 -8.71
CA HIS A 51 7.82 4.09 -10.11
C HIS A 51 7.20 5.19 -10.98
N PRO A 52 7.79 5.52 -12.14
CA PRO A 52 7.13 6.39 -13.09
C PRO A 52 5.87 5.70 -13.63
N LYS A 53 4.83 6.48 -13.94
CA LYS A 53 3.50 5.95 -14.32
C LYS A 53 3.53 5.00 -15.52
N ASN A 54 4.46 5.21 -16.46
CA ASN A 54 4.63 4.39 -17.65
C ASN A 54 5.47 3.12 -17.43
N ALA A 55 6.08 2.95 -16.25
CA ALA A 55 6.79 1.74 -15.84
C ALA A 55 6.23 1.17 -14.53
N PHE A 56 4.93 1.36 -14.30
CA PHE A 56 4.26 0.85 -13.12
C PHE A 56 4.33 -0.69 -13.09
N PRO A 57 4.84 -1.31 -12.01
CA PRO A 57 5.09 -2.75 -11.96
C PRO A 57 3.81 -3.54 -11.65
N THR A 58 2.89 -3.60 -12.62
CA THR A 58 1.56 -4.21 -12.50
C THR A 58 1.58 -5.60 -11.85
N ASP A 59 2.48 -6.48 -12.30
CA ASP A 59 2.53 -7.86 -11.78
C ASP A 59 3.03 -7.94 -10.34
N ALA A 60 3.95 -7.07 -9.93
CA ALA A 60 4.45 -7.06 -8.54
C ALA A 60 3.42 -6.46 -7.56
N VAL A 61 2.50 -5.62 -8.06
CA VAL A 61 1.45 -4.98 -7.25
C VAL A 61 0.17 -5.84 -7.20
N TYR A 62 -0.27 -6.38 -8.34
CA TYR A 62 -1.56 -7.06 -8.46
C TYR A 62 -1.46 -8.57 -8.64
N GLY A 63 -0.26 -9.10 -8.88
CA GLY A 63 -0.02 -10.52 -9.08
C GLY A 63 -0.23 -11.36 -7.80
N PRO A 64 -0.16 -12.69 -7.94
CA PRO A 64 -0.26 -13.60 -6.81
C PRO A 64 0.94 -13.45 -5.86
N THR A 65 0.69 -13.72 -4.58
CA THR A 65 1.72 -13.73 -3.52
C THR A 65 1.72 -15.07 -2.80
N ASP A 66 2.88 -15.46 -2.27
CA ASP A 66 3.05 -16.69 -1.49
C ASP A 66 2.58 -16.54 -0.03
N SER A 67 2.51 -15.29 0.45
CA SER A 67 2.03 -14.92 1.78
C SER A 67 1.01 -13.78 1.74
N PRO A 68 0.27 -13.51 2.83
CA PRO A 68 -0.56 -12.31 2.94
C PRO A 68 0.29 -11.04 2.84
N GLU A 69 -0.04 -10.17 1.88
CA GLU A 69 0.70 -8.92 1.65
C GLU A 69 -0.27 -7.76 1.42
N LEU A 70 0.16 -6.56 1.81
CA LEU A 70 -0.52 -5.30 1.59
C LEU A 70 0.32 -4.40 0.66
N ARG A 71 -0.34 -3.77 -0.32
CA ARG A 71 0.23 -2.75 -1.22
C ARG A 71 -0.56 -1.45 -1.08
N LEU A 72 0.14 -0.32 -1.04
CA LEU A 72 -0.42 1.03 -0.91
C LEU A 72 0.06 1.91 -2.07
#